data_AF-A0A9E2EBX6-F1
#
_entry.id   AF-A0A9E2EBX6-F1
#
_cell.length_a   1.000
_cell.length_b   1.000
_cell.length_c   1.000
_cell.angle_alpha   90.00
_cell.angle_beta   90.00
_cell.angle_gamma   90.00
#
_symmetry.space_group_name_H-M   'P 1'
#
loop_
_entity.id
_entity.type
_entity.pdbx_description
1 polymer ?
#
loop_
_entity_poly.entity_id
_entity_poly.type
_entity_poly.pdbx_seq_one_letter_code
_entity_poly.pdbx_strand_id
1 'polypeptide(L)'
;MKNLTRMLLRETAQFIARLLFVFPILPMLYLIEPFWRIRFGVMYTQRIGHLAGNTDIFLRKQQLYDRPSRTSYIFAGWAPANQQLMTMFKRQMPVYESRWLTRIFSYWYVIHKHTRFFENLAWSNHNYREFTEGRATLTFTAEEEARGQAELKKMGLGENDWFVCLHTRDSAYLNAWRPQYSDLWKTREFRNGNIENCLE
;
A
#
# COMPACT_ATOMS: atom_id res chain seq x y z
N MET A 1 -25.69 7.54 -23.08
CA MET A 1 -24.71 8.46 -23.70
C MET A 1 -23.55 8.86 -22.78
N LYS A 2 -23.77 9.51 -21.61
CA LYS A 2 -22.68 9.95 -20.71
C LYS A 2 -21.71 8.83 -20.26
N ASN A 3 -22.22 7.61 -20.04
CA ASN A 3 -21.39 6.46 -19.64
C ASN A 3 -20.51 5.94 -20.79
N LEU A 4 -21.02 5.97 -22.02
CA LEU A 4 -20.28 5.55 -23.21
C LEU A 4 -19.12 6.52 -23.50
N THR A 5 -19.37 7.83 -23.45
CA THR A 5 -18.34 8.85 -23.63
C THR A 5 -17.24 8.74 -22.58
N ARG A 6 -17.59 8.55 -21.30
CA ARG A 6 -16.61 8.36 -20.21
C ARG A 6 -15.78 7.09 -20.38
N MET A 7 -16.41 6.02 -20.86
CA MET A 7 -15.73 4.77 -21.17
C MET A 7 -14.73 4.95 -22.32
N LEU A 8 -15.16 5.54 -23.45
CA LEU A 8 -14.24 5.82 -24.57
C LEU A 8 -13.07 6.70 -24.13
N LEU A 9 -13.32 7.79 -23.40
CA LEU A 9 -12.26 8.67 -22.91
C LEU A 9 -11.24 7.92 -22.04
N ARG A 10 -11.71 6.99 -21.21
CA ARG A 10 -10.84 6.16 -20.36
C ARG A 10 -9.99 5.20 -21.20
N GLU A 11 -10.56 4.57 -22.22
CA GLU A 11 -9.82 3.67 -23.12
C GLU A 11 -8.79 4.43 -23.95
N THR A 12 -9.15 5.60 -24.50
CA THR A 12 -8.22 6.49 -25.20
C THR A 12 -7.08 6.93 -24.28
N ALA A 13 -7.38 7.33 -23.04
CA ALA A 13 -6.35 7.72 -22.08
C ALA A 13 -5.42 6.55 -21.70
N GLN A 14 -5.95 5.32 -21.57
CA GLN A 14 -5.15 4.12 -21.36
C GLN A 14 -4.20 3.86 -22.53
N PHE A 15 -4.71 3.95 -23.75
CA PHE A 15 -3.93 3.74 -24.97
C PHE A 15 -2.80 4.77 -25.09
N ILE A 16 -3.10 6.06 -24.94
CA ILE A 16 -2.10 7.14 -24.98
C ILE A 16 -1.04 6.94 -23.87
N ALA A 17 -1.45 6.65 -22.64
CA ALA A 17 -0.52 6.44 -21.54
C ALA A 17 0.43 5.26 -21.81
N ARG A 18 -0.04 4.18 -22.42
CA ARG A 18 0.78 3.03 -22.82
C ARG A 18 1.74 3.37 -23.96
N LEU A 19 1.30 4.12 -24.97
CA LEU A 19 2.17 4.59 -26.04
C LEU A 19 3.30 5.48 -25.51
N LEU A 20 2.98 6.43 -24.62
CA LEU A 20 3.98 7.26 -23.95
C LEU A 20 4.93 6.43 -23.06
N PHE A 21 4.46 5.32 -22.49
CA PHE A 21 5.36 4.43 -21.75
C PHE A 21 6.31 3.69 -22.69
N VAL A 22 5.81 3.09 -23.77
CA VAL A 22 6.60 2.23 -24.64
C VAL A 22 7.61 3.01 -25.49
N PHE A 23 7.25 4.18 -26.01
CA PHE A 23 8.06 4.84 -27.02
C PHE A 23 9.07 5.84 -26.45
N PRO A 24 8.71 6.85 -25.63
CA PRO A 24 9.75 7.68 -25.03
C PRO A 24 10.27 7.13 -23.70
N ILE A 25 9.39 6.69 -22.79
CA ILE A 25 9.79 6.44 -21.39
C ILE A 25 10.63 5.17 -21.27
N LEU A 26 10.18 4.04 -21.83
CA LEU A 26 10.86 2.76 -21.64
C LEU A 26 12.28 2.75 -22.24
N PRO A 27 12.53 3.23 -23.48
CA PRO A 27 13.90 3.36 -24.00
C PRO A 27 14.76 4.29 -23.15
N MET A 28 14.20 5.41 -22.67
CA MET A 28 14.91 6.32 -21.78
C MET A 28 15.31 5.63 -20.46
N LEU A 29 14.43 4.80 -19.87
CA LEU A 29 14.76 4.02 -18.68
C LEU A 29 15.91 3.04 -18.93
N TYR A 30 15.93 2.37 -20.09
CA TYR A 30 17.04 1.50 -20.48
C TYR A 30 18.36 2.26 -20.67
N LEU A 31 18.32 3.48 -21.22
CA LEU A 31 19.50 4.33 -21.39
C LEU A 31 20.05 4.84 -20.04
N ILE A 32 19.18 5.14 -19.08
CA ILE A 32 19.57 5.64 -17.75
C ILE A 32 20.09 4.50 -16.85
N GLU A 33 19.59 3.28 -17.02
CA GLU A 33 19.83 2.16 -16.10
C GLU A 33 21.29 1.79 -15.81
N PRO A 34 22.24 1.86 -16.77
CA PRO A 34 23.66 1.63 -16.47
C PRO A 34 24.23 2.62 -15.44
N PHE A 35 23.67 3.83 -15.37
CA PHE A 35 24.12 4.89 -14.47
C PHE A 35 23.30 4.95 -13.18
N TRP A 36 21.98 4.76 -13.29
CA TRP A 36 21.04 4.82 -12.17
C TRP A 36 19.81 3.94 -12.41
N ARG A 37 19.48 3.05 -11.46
CA ARG A 37 18.33 2.16 -11.58
C ARG A 37 17.09 2.87 -11.07
N ILE A 38 16.03 2.89 -11.89
CA ILE A 38 14.72 3.41 -11.49
C ILE A 38 13.72 2.26 -11.50
N ARG A 39 12.94 2.16 -10.44
CA ARG A 39 11.90 1.14 -10.27
C ARG A 39 10.59 1.82 -9.88
N PHE A 40 9.48 1.37 -10.48
CA PHE A 40 8.16 1.94 -10.22
C PHE A 40 7.22 0.87 -9.65
N GLY A 41 6.30 1.28 -8.78
CA GLY A 41 5.29 0.38 -8.26
C GLY A 41 4.00 1.10 -7.89
N VAL A 42 2.88 0.39 -7.91
CA VAL A 42 1.62 0.86 -7.34
C VAL A 42 1.50 0.29 -5.93
N MET A 43 1.31 1.17 -4.95
CA MET A 43 1.14 0.77 -3.55
C MET A 43 -0.28 0.25 -3.31
N TYR A 44 -0.40 -0.83 -2.52
CA TYR A 44 -1.69 -1.36 -2.12
C TYR A 44 -2.32 -0.52 -1.00
N THR A 45 -2.99 0.58 -1.35
CA THR A 45 -3.47 1.54 -0.34
C THR A 45 -4.85 1.21 0.24
N GLN A 46 -5.66 0.43 -0.46
CA GLN A 46 -7.11 0.37 -0.21
C GLN A 46 -7.54 -0.62 0.89
N ARG A 47 -6.62 -1.39 1.47
CA ARG A 47 -6.91 -2.33 2.56
C ARG A 47 -5.77 -2.28 3.56
N ILE A 48 -6.07 -2.10 4.84
CA ILE A 48 -5.04 -1.89 5.86
C ILE A 48 -4.03 -3.03 5.92
N GLY A 49 -4.46 -4.29 5.79
CA GLY A 49 -3.55 -5.45 5.79
C GLY A 49 -2.57 -5.43 4.62
N HIS A 50 -3.02 -5.11 3.40
CA HIS A 50 -2.12 -5.00 2.25
C HIS A 50 -1.25 -3.74 2.30
N LEU A 51 -1.80 -2.62 2.80
CA LEU A 51 -1.04 -1.39 3.00
C LEU A 51 0.09 -1.60 3.99
N ALA A 52 -0.18 -2.26 5.11
CA ALA A 52 0.83 -2.57 6.13
C ALA A 52 1.79 -3.67 5.65
N GLY A 53 1.28 -4.87 5.39
CA GLY A 53 2.10 -6.07 5.17
C GLY A 53 2.97 -6.00 3.92
N ASN A 54 2.39 -5.66 2.76
CA ASN A 54 3.15 -5.64 1.51
C ASN A 54 4.27 -4.60 1.53
N THR A 55 4.02 -3.43 2.13
CA THR A 55 4.99 -2.34 2.19
C THR A 55 6.06 -2.58 3.27
N ASP A 56 5.67 -3.07 4.44
CA ASP A 56 6.61 -3.42 5.52
C ASP A 56 7.58 -4.51 5.07
N ILE A 57 7.09 -5.55 4.39
CA ILE A 57 7.94 -6.61 3.82
C ILE A 57 8.93 -6.04 2.81
N PHE A 58 8.51 -5.12 1.94
CA PHE A 58 9.43 -4.46 1.02
C PHE A 58 10.55 -3.74 1.77
N LEU A 59 10.23 -2.95 2.80
CA LEU A 59 11.22 -2.25 3.61
C LEU A 59 12.16 -3.21 4.34
N ARG A 60 11.64 -4.28 4.94
CA ARG A 60 12.44 -5.33 5.60
C ARG A 60 13.37 -6.04 4.62
N LYS A 61 12.92 -6.30 3.39
CA LYS A 61 13.79 -6.83 2.33
C LYS A 61 14.96 -5.88 2.04
N GLN A 62 14.73 -4.57 2.00
CA GLN A 62 15.81 -3.59 1.83
C GLN A 62 16.77 -3.52 3.04
N GLN A 63 16.35 -3.97 4.23
CA GLN A 63 17.23 -4.07 5.40
C GLN A 63 18.10 -5.33 5.38
N LEU A 64 17.55 -6.46 4.93
CA LEU A 64 18.17 -7.78 5.07
C LEU A 64 18.93 -8.25 3.83
N TYR A 65 18.55 -7.78 2.65
CA TYR A 65 19.17 -8.19 1.39
C TYR A 65 19.91 -7.01 0.78
N ASP A 66 20.98 -7.32 0.04
CA ASP A 66 21.80 -6.32 -0.62
C ASP A 66 20.96 -5.47 -1.57
N ARG A 67 20.85 -4.19 -1.24
CA ARG A 67 20.22 -3.22 -2.12
C ARG A 67 21.17 -2.93 -3.27
N PRO A 68 20.71 -2.99 -4.53
CA PRO A 68 21.54 -2.54 -5.62
C PRO A 68 21.85 -1.05 -5.45
N SER A 69 23.13 -0.70 -5.40
CA SER A 69 23.57 0.69 -5.30
C SER A 69 22.93 1.55 -6.40
N ARG A 70 22.69 2.84 -6.12
CA ARG A 70 22.13 3.79 -7.09
C ARG A 70 20.75 3.38 -7.64
N THR A 71 19.87 2.92 -6.76
CA THR A 71 18.49 2.53 -7.11
C THR A 71 17.47 3.46 -6.45
N SER A 72 16.59 4.06 -7.25
CA SER A 72 15.42 4.79 -6.78
C SER A 72 14.16 3.96 -6.98
N TYR A 73 13.40 3.80 -5.90
CA TYR A 73 12.07 3.20 -5.94
C TYR A 73 11.02 4.30 -5.84
N ILE A 74 10.10 4.34 -6.79
CA ILE A 74 9.04 5.35 -6.90
C ILE A 74 7.70 4.62 -6.80
N PHE A 75 6.99 4.85 -5.70
CA PHE A 75 5.67 4.27 -5.51
C PHE A 75 4.58 5.33 -5.61
N ALA A 76 3.46 4.95 -6.24
CA ALA A 76 2.26 5.78 -6.27
C ALA A 76 1.12 5.07 -5.54
N GLY A 77 0.41 5.84 -4.71
CA GLY A 77 -0.77 5.40 -4.00
C GLY A 77 -1.83 6.49 -3.98
N TRP A 78 -3.07 6.13 -3.66
CA TRP A 78 -4.15 7.11 -3.51
C TRP A 78 -5.18 6.63 -2.49
N ALA A 79 -5.79 7.55 -1.74
CA ALA A 79 -6.89 7.26 -0.80
C ALA A 79 -6.62 6.03 0.08
N PRO A 80 -5.61 6.07 0.96
CA PRO A 80 -5.25 4.94 1.80
C PRO A 80 -6.35 4.59 2.80
N ALA A 81 -6.47 3.31 3.13
CA ALA A 81 -7.36 2.80 4.16
C ALA A 81 -7.00 3.34 5.56
N ASN A 82 -5.76 3.78 5.74
CA ASN A 82 -5.29 4.43 6.96
C ASN A 82 -4.27 5.53 6.59
N GLN A 83 -4.62 6.79 6.85
CA GLN A 83 -3.79 7.94 6.49
C GLN A 83 -2.53 8.03 7.36
N GLN A 84 -2.62 7.71 8.65
CA GLN A 84 -1.47 7.72 9.56
C GLN A 84 -0.41 6.74 9.08
N LEU A 85 -0.81 5.52 8.73
CA LEU A 85 0.10 4.50 8.20
C LEU A 85 0.76 4.93 6.89
N MET A 86 0.02 5.55 5.97
CA MET A 86 0.58 6.14 4.74
C MET A 86 1.62 7.23 5.06
N THR A 87 1.34 8.12 6.02
CA THR A 87 2.29 9.15 6.46
C THR A 87 3.57 8.53 7.00
N MET A 88 3.46 7.49 7.84
CA MET A 88 4.63 6.79 8.38
C MET A 88 5.47 6.14 7.28
N PHE A 89 4.86 5.50 6.28
CA PHE A 89 5.59 4.94 5.14
C PHE A 89 6.26 6.00 4.28
N LYS A 90 5.62 7.16 4.07
CA LYS A 90 6.22 8.29 3.33
C LYS A 90 7.49 8.85 4.00
N ARG A 91 7.65 8.67 5.32
CA ARG A 91 8.91 8.99 6.01
C ARG A 91 10.05 8.03 5.67
N GLN A 92 9.72 6.77 5.35
CA GLN A 92 10.70 5.71 5.13
C GLN A 92 11.03 5.50 3.64
N MET A 93 10.12 5.85 2.73
CA MET A 93 10.30 5.61 1.30
C MET A 93 9.55 6.63 0.43
N PRO A 94 10.03 6.90 -0.80
CA PRO A 94 9.34 7.80 -1.73
C PRO A 94 8.00 7.22 -2.18
N VAL A 95 6.92 7.70 -1.55
CA VAL A 95 5.53 7.39 -1.93
C VAL A 95 4.79 8.67 -2.27
N TYR A 96 4.24 8.70 -3.47
CA TYR A 96 3.46 9.83 -3.97
C TYR A 96 1.97 9.52 -3.85
N GLU A 97 1.30 10.27 -2.97
CA GLU A 97 -0.14 10.17 -2.80
C GLU A 97 -0.87 10.99 -3.86
N SER A 98 -1.16 10.38 -5.00
CA SER A 98 -1.78 11.05 -6.15
C SER A 98 -2.68 10.12 -6.94
N ARG A 99 -3.94 10.55 -7.11
CA ARG A 99 -4.93 9.85 -7.93
C ARG A 99 -4.47 9.69 -9.37
N TRP A 100 -3.84 10.72 -9.94
CA TRP A 100 -3.42 10.75 -11.33
C TRP A 100 -2.19 9.88 -11.57
N LEU A 101 -1.18 9.99 -10.71
CA LEU A 101 0.03 9.17 -10.83
C LEU A 101 -0.27 7.68 -10.65
N THR A 102 -1.10 7.34 -9.65
CA THR A 102 -1.57 5.97 -9.42
C THR A 102 -2.28 5.41 -10.65
N ARG A 103 -3.10 6.22 -11.33
CA ARG A 103 -3.79 5.82 -12.56
C ARG A 103 -2.85 5.60 -13.72
N ILE A 104 -1.89 6.50 -13.93
CA ILE A 104 -0.86 6.36 -14.97
C ILE A 104 -0.10 5.05 -14.77
N PHE A 105 0.41 4.79 -13.57
CA PHE A 105 1.12 3.55 -13.26
C PHE A 105 0.21 2.32 -13.45
N SER A 106 -1.06 2.41 -13.08
CA SER A 106 -2.04 1.34 -13.32
C SER A 106 -2.28 1.08 -14.82
N TYR A 107 -2.24 2.11 -15.67
CA TYR A 107 -2.37 1.95 -17.13
C TYR A 107 -1.13 1.31 -17.74
N TRP A 108 0.06 1.66 -17.23
CA TRP A 108 1.33 1.07 -17.62
C TRP A 108 1.48 -0.39 -17.16
N TYR A 109 0.84 -0.76 -16.05
CA TYR A 109 0.97 -2.08 -15.41
C TYR A 109 0.92 -3.26 -16.38
N VAL A 110 0.05 -3.24 -17.40
CA VAL A 110 -0.09 -4.32 -18.39
C VAL A 110 1.24 -4.64 -19.09
N ILE A 111 2.05 -3.61 -19.36
CA ILE A 111 3.34 -3.72 -20.05
C ILE A 111 4.47 -3.77 -19.01
N HIS A 112 4.47 -2.79 -18.11
CA HIS A 112 5.52 -2.54 -17.14
C HIS A 112 5.78 -3.73 -16.21
N LYS A 113 4.74 -4.50 -15.82
CA LYS A 113 4.90 -5.70 -14.98
C LYS A 113 5.79 -6.80 -15.57
N HIS A 114 6.00 -6.78 -16.88
CA HIS A 114 6.87 -7.72 -17.60
C HIS A 114 8.28 -7.15 -17.84
N THR A 115 8.57 -5.97 -17.31
CA THR A 115 9.87 -5.30 -17.43
C THR A 115 10.62 -5.32 -16.11
N ARG A 116 11.95 -5.20 -16.14
CA ARG A 116 12.79 -5.08 -14.94
C ARG A 116 12.63 -3.77 -14.17
N PHE A 117 11.85 -2.82 -14.70
CA PHE A 117 11.55 -1.55 -14.04
C PHE A 117 10.37 -1.65 -13.08
N PHE A 118 9.67 -2.78 -13.03
CA PHE A 118 8.53 -2.98 -12.13
C PHE A 118 8.99 -3.50 -10.77
N GLU A 119 8.62 -2.75 -9.74
CA GLU A 119 8.79 -3.16 -8.36
C GLU A 119 7.47 -3.69 -7.82
N ASN A 120 7.44 -4.98 -7.54
CA ASN A 120 6.28 -5.63 -6.95
C ASN A 120 6.39 -5.60 -5.43
N LEU A 121 5.43 -4.97 -4.75
CA LEU A 121 5.26 -5.13 -3.31
C LEU A 121 4.62 -6.49 -3.01
N ALA A 122 5.35 -7.57 -3.28
CA ALA A 122 4.86 -8.93 -3.11
C ALA A 122 4.82 -9.32 -1.63
N TRP A 123 3.65 -9.82 -1.18
CA TRP A 123 3.49 -10.46 0.11
C TRP A 123 3.19 -11.95 -0.10
N SER A 124 3.95 -12.81 0.57
CA SER A 124 3.74 -14.25 0.60
C SER A 124 3.79 -14.80 2.03
N ASN A 125 3.32 -16.03 2.21
CA ASN A 125 3.43 -16.74 3.50
C ASN A 125 4.88 -17.15 3.83
N HIS A 126 5.82 -17.00 2.90
CA HIS A 126 7.23 -17.38 3.09
C HIS A 126 8.09 -16.24 3.64
N ASN A 127 7.49 -15.12 4.05
CA ASN A 127 8.23 -13.96 4.54
C ASN A 127 8.63 -14.02 6.02
N TYR A 128 8.81 -15.23 6.56
CA TYR A 128 9.15 -15.46 7.96
C TYR A 128 10.47 -14.79 8.35
N ARG A 129 11.48 -14.92 7.48
CA ARG A 129 12.80 -14.33 7.69
C ARG A 129 12.72 -12.81 7.84
N GLU A 130 11.96 -12.14 6.99
CA GLU A 130 11.82 -10.69 7.07
C GLU A 130 11.18 -10.23 8.38
N PHE A 131 10.22 -10.97 8.91
CA PHE A 131 9.58 -10.64 10.18
C PHE A 131 10.46 -10.97 11.40
N THR A 132 11.20 -12.08 11.37
CA THR A 132 12.02 -12.53 12.50
C THR A 132 13.37 -11.82 12.58
N GLU A 133 14.06 -11.65 11.45
CA GLU A 133 15.40 -11.04 11.42
C GLU A 133 15.36 -9.52 11.16
N GLY A 134 14.30 -9.04 10.50
CA GLY A 134 14.15 -7.62 10.17
C GLY A 134 13.79 -6.79 11.39
N ARG A 135 14.31 -5.57 11.44
CA ARG A 135 13.96 -4.61 12.50
C ARG A 135 12.63 -3.92 12.18
N ALA A 136 12.01 -3.32 13.19
CA ALA A 136 10.83 -2.48 12.97
C ALA A 136 11.14 -1.41 11.90
N THR A 137 10.31 -1.33 10.86
CA THR A 137 10.50 -0.37 9.77
C THR A 137 9.85 0.97 10.05
N LEU A 138 8.84 0.97 10.94
CA LEU A 138 8.05 2.12 11.33
C LEU A 138 8.22 2.40 12.81
N THR A 139 8.29 3.69 13.15
CA THR A 139 8.26 4.19 14.52
C THR A 139 7.34 5.40 14.57
N PHE A 140 6.70 5.59 15.73
CA PHE A 140 5.96 6.82 16.02
C PHE A 140 6.93 7.94 16.38
N THR A 141 6.55 9.18 16.06
CA THR A 141 7.27 10.35 16.58
C THR A 141 6.86 10.63 18.03
N ALA A 142 7.62 11.48 18.72
CA ALA A 142 7.29 11.88 20.08
C ALA A 142 5.89 12.52 20.17
N GLU A 143 5.48 13.30 19.18
CA GLU A 143 4.16 13.91 19.10
C GLU A 143 3.05 12.87 18.85
N GLU A 144 3.31 11.88 18.00
CA GLU A 144 2.38 10.79 17.73
C GLU A 144 2.17 9.91 18.97
N GLU A 145 3.25 9.64 19.70
CA GLU A 145 3.22 8.91 20.97
C GLU A 145 2.47 9.70 22.04
N ALA A 146 2.77 10.99 22.22
CA ALA A 146 2.07 11.85 23.18
C ALA A 146 0.57 11.94 22.87
N ARG A 147 0.18 12.00 21.59
CA ARG A 147 -1.23 11.93 21.17
C ARG A 147 -1.84 10.58 21.54
N GLY A 148 -1.14 9.47 21.31
CA GLY A 148 -1.60 8.14 21.68
C GLY A 148 -1.87 8.02 23.19
N GLN A 149 -0.92 8.45 24.01
CA GLN A 149 -1.05 8.46 25.47
C GLN A 149 -2.22 9.34 25.95
N ALA A 150 -2.42 10.49 25.31
CA ALA A 150 -3.57 11.35 25.62
C ALA A 150 -4.92 10.69 25.29
N GLU A 151 -5.01 9.93 24.19
CA GLU A 151 -6.22 9.17 23.85
C GLU A 151 -6.45 7.99 24.80
N LEU A 152 -5.40 7.26 25.19
CA LEU A 152 -5.49 6.18 26.19
C LEU A 152 -6.03 6.71 27.53
N LYS A 153 -5.54 7.87 27.98
CA LYS A 153 -6.03 8.52 29.19
C LYS A 153 -7.51 8.89 29.11
N LYS A 154 -8.01 9.31 27.93
CA LYS A 154 -9.45 9.58 27.72
C LYS A 154 -10.29 8.31 27.78
N MET A 155 -9.71 7.16 27.42
CA MET A 155 -10.35 5.85 27.56
C MET A 155 -10.28 5.30 28.99
N GLY A 156 -9.70 6.05 29.93
CA GLY A 156 -9.57 5.65 31.33
C GLY A 156 -8.35 4.77 31.61
N LEU A 157 -7.41 4.66 30.67
CA LEU A 157 -6.16 3.91 30.84
C LEU A 157 -5.03 4.84 31.29
N GLY A 158 -4.48 4.56 32.46
CA GLY A 158 -3.25 5.15 32.97
C GLY A 158 -1.99 4.53 32.36
N GLU A 159 -0.84 5.17 32.59
CA GLU A 159 0.46 4.79 32.02
C GLU A 159 0.90 3.35 32.39
N ASN A 160 0.51 2.89 33.58
CA ASN A 160 0.88 1.58 34.12
C ASN A 160 -0.29 0.59 34.17
N ASP A 161 -1.44 0.95 33.59
CA ASP A 161 -2.60 0.07 33.58
C ASP A 161 -2.37 -1.06 32.58
N TRP A 162 -2.70 -2.28 33.00
CA TRP A 162 -2.75 -3.39 32.07
C TRP A 162 -4.01 -3.26 31.21
N PHE A 163 -3.88 -3.58 29.93
CA PHE A 163 -5.02 -3.64 29.02
C PHE A 163 -4.86 -4.84 28.08
N VAL A 164 -5.99 -5.28 27.54
CA VAL A 164 -6.04 -6.30 26.49
C VAL A 164 -6.52 -5.63 25.22
N CYS A 165 -5.75 -5.75 24.14
CA CYS A 165 -6.15 -5.26 22.83
C CYS A 165 -6.89 -6.37 22.07
N LEU A 166 -8.14 -6.13 21.73
CA LEU A 166 -8.96 -7.03 20.90
C LEU A 166 -9.07 -6.45 19.49
N HIS A 167 -8.69 -7.25 18.49
CA HIS A 167 -8.84 -6.88 17.09
C HIS A 167 -9.91 -7.76 16.43
N THR A 168 -11.08 -7.18 16.22
CA THR A 168 -12.19 -7.83 15.51
C THR A 168 -12.41 -7.21 14.15
N ARG A 169 -12.55 -8.05 13.14
CA ARG A 169 -12.79 -7.63 11.76
C ARG A 169 -14.27 -7.76 11.43
N ASP A 170 -14.82 -6.79 10.72
CA ASP A 170 -16.17 -6.84 10.17
C ASP A 170 -16.22 -6.58 8.64
N SER A 171 -17.42 -6.55 8.08
CA SER A 171 -17.68 -6.22 6.68
C SER A 171 -17.90 -4.73 6.41
N ALA A 172 -18.04 -3.88 7.43
CA ALA A 172 -18.48 -2.49 7.31
C ALA A 172 -17.58 -1.71 6.33
N TYR A 173 -16.26 -1.86 6.47
CA TYR A 173 -15.30 -1.20 5.59
C TYR A 173 -15.47 -1.59 4.11
N LEU A 174 -15.56 -2.90 3.80
CA LEU A 174 -15.63 -3.36 2.41
C LEU A 174 -16.97 -3.00 1.76
N ASN A 175 -18.06 -3.08 2.52
CA ASN A 175 -19.39 -2.71 2.06
C ASN A 175 -19.47 -1.21 1.74
N ALA A 176 -18.87 -0.35 2.56
CA ALA A 176 -18.81 1.09 2.29
C ALA A 176 -17.86 1.43 1.12
N TRP A 177 -16.69 0.79 1.06
CA TRP A 177 -15.65 1.13 0.08
C TRP A 177 -15.96 0.65 -1.35
N ARG A 178 -16.54 -0.54 -1.48
CA ARG A 178 -16.89 -1.16 -2.78
C ARG A 178 -18.23 -1.91 -2.68
N PRO A 179 -19.36 -1.19 -2.58
CA PRO A 179 -20.68 -1.80 -2.48
C PRO A 179 -21.03 -2.66 -3.70
N GLN A 180 -20.46 -2.36 -4.88
CA GLN A 180 -20.67 -3.14 -6.11
C GLN A 180 -20.11 -4.57 -6.06
N TYR A 181 -19.30 -4.90 -5.05
CA TYR A 181 -18.74 -6.24 -4.85
C TYR A 181 -19.32 -6.91 -3.59
N SER A 182 -20.48 -6.46 -3.11
CA SER A 182 -21.14 -6.99 -1.90
C SER A 182 -21.27 -8.51 -1.91
N ASP A 183 -21.70 -9.12 -3.02
CA ASP A 183 -21.84 -10.58 -3.10
C ASP A 183 -20.50 -11.31 -3.00
N LEU A 184 -19.42 -10.74 -3.54
CA LEU A 184 -18.07 -11.26 -3.32
C LEU A 184 -17.63 -11.10 -1.86
N TRP A 185 -18.04 -10.02 -1.18
CA TRP A 185 -17.72 -9.81 0.24
C TRP A 185 -18.44 -10.79 1.15
N LYS A 186 -19.69 -11.16 0.83
CA LYS A 186 -20.45 -12.20 1.57
C LYS A 186 -19.71 -13.53 1.64
N THR A 187 -19.03 -13.94 0.57
CA THR A 187 -18.21 -15.18 0.56
C THR A 187 -17.06 -15.17 1.58
N ARG A 188 -16.76 -14.01 2.19
CA ARG A 188 -15.67 -13.81 3.16
C ARG A 188 -16.17 -13.52 4.58
N GLU A 189 -17.48 -13.65 4.83
CA GLU A 189 -18.09 -13.40 6.13
C GLU A 189 -17.61 -14.35 7.22
N PHE A 190 -17.16 -15.55 6.86
CA PHE A 190 -16.52 -16.51 7.79
C PHE A 190 -15.28 -15.95 8.52
N ARG A 191 -14.74 -14.82 8.06
CA ARG A 191 -13.61 -14.12 8.68
C ARG A 191 -14.04 -12.92 9.53
N ASN A 192 -15.32 -12.61 9.59
CA ASN A 192 -15.84 -11.54 10.43
C ASN A 192 -15.97 -12.08 11.86
N GLY A 193 -15.62 -11.26 12.83
CA GLY A 193 -15.82 -11.53 14.25
C GLY A 193 -16.84 -10.56 14.84
N ASN A 194 -17.56 -11.01 15.85
CA ASN A 194 -18.34 -10.13 16.72
C ASN A 194 -17.54 -9.86 18.00
N ILE A 195 -17.34 -8.59 18.35
CA ILE A 195 -16.60 -8.20 19.56
C ILE A 195 -17.29 -8.66 20.84
N GLU A 196 -18.62 -8.77 20.82
CA GLU A 196 -19.40 -9.27 21.97
C GLU A 196 -18.99 -10.70 22.35
N ASN A 197 -18.56 -11.52 21.38
CA ASN A 197 -18.09 -12.88 21.64
C ASN A 197 -16.74 -12.92 22.39
N CYS A 198 -16.07 -11.79 22.58
CA CYS A 198 -14.79 -11.68 23.29
C CYS A 198 -14.93 -11.03 24.68
N LEU A 199 -16.15 -10.64 25.08
CA LEU A 199 -16.43 -9.96 26.35
C LEU A 199 -17.05 -10.88 27.42
N GLU A 200 -17.36 -12.13 27.06
CA GLU A 200 -17.80 -13.20 27.97
C GLU A 200 -16.62 -14.02 28.49
#